data_AF-A0A2P7SRJ2-F1
#
_entry.id   AF-A0A2P7SRJ2-F1
#
_cell.length_a   1.000
_cell.length_b   1.000
_cell.length_c   1.000
_cell.angle_alpha   90.00
_cell.angle_beta   90.00
_cell.angle_gamma   90.00
#
_symmetry.space_group_name_H-M   'P 1'
#
loop_
_entity.id
_entity.type
_entity.pdbx_description
1 polymer ?
#
loop_
_entity_poly.entity_id
_entity_poly.type
_entity_poly.pdbx_seq_one_letter_code
_entity_poly.pdbx_strand_id
1 'polypeptide(L)'
;MCSLCGVLGGNEHWTDAVARPGVYTRNVERIDRRRERARRVAAANRILSAFGMSLSDWQGSSFVIATRTGKSEIIEDLGHLWPAAERLSGRPCDPLDPALIARMEAADG
;
A
#
# COMPACT_ATOMS: atom_id res chain seq x y z
N MET A 1 -5.65 -12.46 -15.98
CA MET A 1 -4.50 -12.99 -15.22
C MET A 1 -4.80 -14.44 -14.89
N CYS A 2 -4.09 -15.40 -15.48
CA CYS A 2 -4.38 -16.83 -15.33
C CYS A 2 -3.75 -17.42 -14.05
N SER A 3 -4.30 -18.54 -13.58
CA SER A 3 -3.90 -19.23 -12.33
C SER A 3 -2.39 -19.47 -12.20
N LEU A 4 -1.71 -19.73 -13.32
CA LEU A 4 -0.28 -20.01 -13.34
C LEU A 4 0.59 -18.77 -13.03
N CYS A 5 0.18 -17.58 -13.47
CA CYS A 5 0.90 -16.33 -13.17
C CYS A 5 0.85 -15.98 -11.68
N GLY A 6 -0.23 -16.33 -10.97
CA GLY A 6 -0.34 -16.13 -9.53
C GLY A 6 0.45 -17.15 -8.69
N VAL A 7 0.83 -18.29 -9.27
CA VAL A 7 1.62 -19.35 -8.61
C VAL A 7 3.13 -19.16 -8.83
N LEU A 8 3.54 -18.73 -10.03
CA LEU A 8 4.96 -18.56 -10.37
C LEU A 8 5.47 -17.13 -10.13
N GLY A 9 4.62 -16.10 -10.27
CA GLY A 9 4.97 -14.70 -10.05
C GLY A 9 4.69 -14.22 -8.63
N GLY A 10 4.84 -15.10 -7.63
CA GLY A 10 4.39 -14.87 -6.26
C GLY A 10 5.11 -13.70 -5.59
N ASN A 11 4.52 -12.51 -5.71
CA ASN A 11 4.77 -11.28 -4.96
C ASN A 11 6.18 -11.19 -4.34
N GLU A 12 7.15 -10.87 -5.20
CA GLU A 12 8.55 -10.66 -4.82
C GLU A 12 8.77 -9.37 -4.02
N HIS A 13 7.72 -8.58 -3.83
CA HIS A 13 7.81 -7.36 -3.04
C HIS A 13 7.99 -7.72 -1.55
N TRP A 14 9.02 -7.14 -0.93
CA TRP A 14 9.43 -7.39 0.46
C TRP A 14 8.30 -7.21 1.49
N THR A 15 7.27 -6.43 1.16
CA THR A 15 6.08 -6.31 1.98
C THR A 15 5.27 -7.61 1.97
N ASP A 16 5.06 -8.26 0.85
CA ASP A 16 4.16 -9.42 0.72
C ASP A 16 4.88 -10.78 0.82
N ALA A 17 6.02 -10.80 1.52
CA ALA A 17 6.84 -11.99 1.71
C ALA A 17 6.00 -13.18 2.23
N VAL A 18 5.91 -14.22 1.39
CA VAL A 18 5.33 -15.52 1.74
C VAL A 18 6.28 -16.24 2.69
N ALA A 19 5.75 -17.02 3.62
CA ALA A 19 6.56 -17.87 4.50
C ALA A 19 7.46 -18.80 3.67
N ARG A 20 8.78 -18.74 3.93
CA ARG A 20 9.80 -19.58 3.30
C ARG A 20 10.56 -20.34 4.40
N PRO A 21 10.92 -21.61 4.20
CA PRO A 21 11.72 -22.35 5.17
C PRO A 21 13.00 -21.59 5.53
N GLY A 22 13.29 -21.43 6.82
CA GLY A 22 14.49 -20.73 7.31
C GLY A 22 14.42 -19.18 7.26
N VAL A 23 13.32 -18.59 6.79
CA VAL A 23 13.10 -17.13 6.79
C VAL A 23 12.06 -16.79 7.85
N TYR A 24 12.39 -15.85 8.74
CA TYR A 24 11.41 -15.34 9.71
C TYR A 24 10.30 -14.59 8.97
N THR A 25 9.10 -15.17 8.97
CA THR A 25 7.88 -14.53 8.46
C THR A 25 6.85 -14.49 9.58
N ARG A 26 6.41 -13.29 9.94
CA ARG A 26 5.35 -13.07 10.94
C ARG A 26 3.97 -13.55 10.45
N ASN A 27 3.77 -13.67 9.13
CA ASN A 27 2.48 -13.94 8.49
C ASN A 27 2.44 -15.34 7.85
N VAL A 28 2.53 -16.38 8.67
CA VAL A 28 2.61 -17.77 8.21
C VAL A 28 1.28 -18.21 7.58
N GLU A 29 0.15 -17.84 8.19
CA GLU A 29 -1.17 -18.19 7.71
C GLU A 29 -1.75 -17.18 6.70
N ARG A 30 -2.74 -17.64 5.91
CA ARG A 30 -3.47 -16.76 4.97
C ARG A 30 -4.16 -15.60 5.69
N ILE A 31 -4.71 -15.85 6.89
CA ILE A 31 -5.42 -14.83 7.65
C ILE A 31 -4.48 -13.75 8.18
N ASP A 32 -3.28 -14.12 8.61
CA ASP A 32 -2.27 -13.18 9.08
C ASP A 32 -1.78 -12.28 7.94
N ARG A 33 -1.62 -12.83 6.73
CA ARG A 33 -1.28 -12.03 5.54
C ARG A 33 -2.35 -11.00 5.22
N ARG A 34 -3.64 -11.38 5.26
CA ARG A 34 -4.75 -10.43 5.04
C ARG A 34 -4.77 -9.34 6.12
N ARG A 35 -4.58 -9.71 7.38
CA ARG A 35 -4.52 -8.75 8.50
C ARG A 35 -3.35 -7.77 8.33
N GLU A 36 -2.18 -8.25 7.94
CA GLU A 36 -1.02 -7.39 7.72
C GLU A 36 -1.23 -6.45 6.54
N ARG A 37 -1.78 -6.93 5.42
CA ARG A 37 -2.15 -6.06 4.29
C ARG A 37 -3.13 -4.97 4.72
N ALA A 38 -4.16 -5.33 5.50
CA ALA A 38 -5.11 -4.36 6.04
C ALA A 38 -4.44 -3.31 6.94
N ARG A 39 -3.48 -3.71 7.81
CA ARG A 39 -2.71 -2.77 8.63
C ARG A 39 -1.90 -1.80 7.79
N ARG A 40 -1.26 -2.28 6.72
CA ARG A 40 -0.48 -1.43 5.81
C ARG A 40 -1.36 -0.45 5.05
N VAL A 41 -2.51 -0.91 4.57
CA VAL A 41 -3.51 -0.03 3.95
C VAL A 41 -3.96 1.05 4.94
N ALA A 42 -4.25 0.69 6.19
CA ALA A 42 -4.61 1.66 7.21
C ALA A 42 -3.48 2.67 7.49
N ALA A 43 -2.23 2.21 7.58
CA ALA A 43 -1.06 3.08 7.78
C ALA A 43 -0.84 4.02 6.58
N ALA A 44 -0.89 3.51 5.35
CA ALA A 44 -0.78 4.33 4.14
C ALA A 44 -1.90 5.37 4.07
N ASN A 45 -3.13 5.01 4.43
CA ASN A 45 -4.27 5.92 4.42
C ASN A 45 -4.17 7.08 5.41
N ARG A 46 -3.47 6.90 6.54
CA ARG A 46 -3.19 8.03 7.45
C ARG A 46 -2.43 9.14 6.71
N ILE A 47 -1.44 8.76 5.92
CA ILE A 47 -0.62 9.69 5.14
C ILE A 47 -1.38 10.18 3.90
N LEU A 48 -1.97 9.28 3.10
CA LEU A 48 -2.67 9.65 1.85
C LEU A 48 -3.85 10.60 2.07
N SER A 49 -4.46 10.58 3.26
CA SER A 49 -5.54 11.50 3.63
C SER A 49 -5.14 12.98 3.50
N ALA A 50 -3.87 13.30 3.80
CA ALA A 50 -3.26 14.61 3.65
C ALA A 50 -3.25 15.10 2.19
N PHE A 51 -3.10 14.16 1.26
CA PHE A 51 -3.04 14.43 -0.17
C PHE A 51 -4.41 14.32 -0.86
N GLY A 52 -5.45 13.93 -0.11
CA GLY A 52 -6.80 13.71 -0.62
C GLY A 52 -6.96 12.44 -1.43
N MET A 53 -6.22 11.42 -1.04
CA MET A 53 -6.25 10.09 -1.65
C MET A 53 -6.55 9.02 -0.61
N SER A 54 -6.97 7.86 -1.09
CA SER A 54 -7.13 6.64 -0.30
C SER A 54 -6.58 5.44 -1.07
N LEU A 55 -6.20 4.42 -0.31
CA LEU A 55 -5.73 3.13 -0.77
C LEU A 55 -6.70 2.06 -0.26
N SER A 56 -6.99 1.07 -1.11
CA SER A 56 -7.73 -0.13 -0.73
C SER A 56 -7.04 -1.39 -1.26
N ASP A 57 -7.25 -2.51 -0.58
CA ASP A 57 -6.76 -3.81 -1.04
C ASP A 57 -7.65 -4.34 -2.16
N TRP A 58 -7.03 -4.81 -3.25
CA TRP A 58 -7.73 -5.46 -4.35
C TRP A 58 -7.36 -6.94 -4.40
N GLN A 59 -8.31 -7.77 -3.97
CA GLN A 59 -8.26 -9.23 -4.01
C GLN A 59 -7.00 -9.84 -3.37
N GLY A 60 -6.34 -9.14 -2.45
CA GLY A 60 -5.13 -9.60 -1.76
C GLY A 60 -3.89 -9.72 -2.65
N SER A 61 -3.90 -9.16 -3.87
CA SER A 61 -2.80 -9.26 -4.83
C SER A 61 -2.28 -7.90 -5.29
N SER A 62 -3.13 -6.88 -5.28
CA SER A 62 -2.79 -5.52 -5.70
C SER A 62 -3.52 -4.51 -4.82
N PHE A 63 -3.29 -3.22 -5.08
CA PHE A 63 -3.97 -2.14 -4.38
C PHE A 63 -4.63 -1.19 -5.39
N VAL A 64 -5.67 -0.50 -4.95
CA VAL A 64 -6.30 0.58 -5.71
C VAL A 64 -6.08 1.87 -4.95
N ILE A 65 -5.41 2.83 -5.58
CA ILE A 65 -5.35 4.21 -5.10
C ILE A 65 -6.45 5.03 -5.78
N ALA A 66 -7.14 5.87 -5.02
CA ALA A 66 -8.21 6.72 -5.52
C ALA A 66 -8.12 8.14 -4.97
N THR A 67 -8.50 9.13 -5.77
CA THR A 67 -8.65 10.53 -5.36
C THR A 67 -10.08 10.84 -4.93
N ARG A 68 -10.28 11.91 -4.16
CA ARG A 68 -11.63 12.44 -3.86
C ARG A 68 -12.43 12.86 -5.11
N THR A 69 -11.76 13.10 -6.23
CA THR A 69 -12.38 13.46 -7.51
C THR A 69 -12.79 12.24 -8.35
N GLY A 70 -12.59 11.02 -7.84
CA GLY A 70 -13.01 9.78 -8.50
C GLY A 70 -12.00 9.20 -9.49
N LYS A 71 -10.79 9.79 -9.64
CA LYS A 71 -9.72 9.15 -10.40
C LYS A 71 -9.15 8.00 -9.57
N SER A 72 -8.85 6.87 -10.21
CA SER A 72 -8.26 5.72 -9.53
C SER A 72 -7.24 5.00 -10.41
N GLU A 73 -6.25 4.39 -9.78
CA GLU A 73 -5.22 3.59 -10.43
C GLU A 73 -4.98 2.30 -9.64
N ILE A 74 -4.75 1.18 -10.34
CA ILE A 74 -4.35 -0.08 -9.71
C ILE A 74 -2.82 -0.12 -9.68
N ILE A 75 -2.26 -0.40 -8.50
CA ILE A 75 -0.82 -0.61 -8.31
C ILE A 75 -0.55 -2.02 -7.81
N GLU A 76 0.55 -2.63 -8.26
CA GLU A 76 0.88 -4.03 -7.93
C GLU A 76 1.32 -4.17 -6.47
N ASP A 77 2.12 -3.22 -5.98
CA ASP A 77 2.67 -3.22 -4.63
C ASP A 77 2.77 -1.78 -4.07
N LEU A 78 3.23 -1.66 -2.82
CA LEU A 78 3.39 -0.37 -2.16
C LEU A 78 4.59 0.44 -2.66
N GLY A 79 5.55 -0.17 -3.37
CA GLY A 79 6.67 0.55 -4.00
C GLY A 79 6.20 1.49 -5.10
N HIS A 80 5.07 1.17 -5.74
CA HIS A 80 4.46 2.00 -6.78
C HIS A 80 3.53 3.11 -6.27
N LEU A 81 3.34 3.22 -4.94
CA LEU A 81 2.33 4.09 -4.34
C LEU A 81 2.54 5.58 -4.66
N TRP A 82 3.72 6.12 -4.35
CA TRP A 82 3.98 7.56 -4.50
C TRP A 82 4.03 8.01 -5.96
N PRO A 83 4.69 7.29 -6.89
CA PRO A 83 4.61 7.63 -8.30
C PRO A 83 3.16 7.66 -8.84
N ALA A 84 2.30 6.74 -8.40
CA ALA A 84 0.87 6.74 -8.78
C ALA A 84 0.11 7.92 -8.16
N ALA A 85 0.39 8.24 -6.89
CA ALA A 85 -0.20 9.39 -6.20
C ALA A 85 0.13 10.72 -6.90
N GLU A 86 1.38 10.88 -7.37
CA GLU A 86 1.81 12.06 -8.12
C GLU A 86 1.13 12.16 -9.48
N ARG A 87 1.04 11.05 -10.23
CA ARG A 87 0.30 11.01 -11.51
C ARG A 87 -1.17 11.40 -11.34
N LEU A 88 -1.84 10.84 -10.34
CA LEU A 88 -3.27 11.10 -10.10
C LEU A 88 -3.55 12.53 -9.66
N SER A 89 -2.69 13.08 -8.81
CA SER A 89 -2.84 14.42 -8.24
C SER A 89 -2.26 15.53 -9.11
N GLY A 90 -1.35 15.22 -10.04
CA GLY A 90 -0.67 16.18 -10.91
C GLY A 90 0.32 17.08 -10.16
N ARG A 91 0.74 16.69 -8.95
CA ARG A 91 1.67 17.43 -8.10
C ARG A 91 2.60 16.47 -7.35
N PRO A 92 3.79 16.94 -6.93
CA PRO A 92 4.69 16.15 -6.08
C PRO A 92 3.99 15.72 -4.79
N CYS A 93 4.23 14.49 -4.36
CA CYS A 93 3.68 13.91 -3.14
C CYS A 93 4.84 13.39 -2.29
N ASP A 94 5.41 14.25 -1.44
CA ASP A 94 6.49 13.87 -0.54
C ASP A 94 5.92 13.41 0.83
N PRO A 95 5.96 12.10 1.16
CA PRO A 95 5.53 11.60 2.46
C PRO A 95 6.46 11.97 3.61
N LEU A 96 7.68 12.43 3.31
CA LEU A 96 8.71 12.82 4.29
C LEU A 96 8.83 14.34 4.43
N ASP A 97 7.89 15.10 3.88
CA ASP A 97 7.83 16.56 4.06
C ASP A 97 7.76 16.89 5.56
N PRO A 98 8.71 17.67 6.12
CA PRO A 98 8.71 18.05 7.53
C PRO A 98 7.41 18.71 8.00
N ALA A 99 6.74 19.49 7.13
CA ALA A 99 5.47 20.12 7.47
C ALA A 99 4.33 19.09 7.57
N LEU A 100 4.36 18.05 6.72
CA LEU A 100 3.43 16.94 6.81
C LEU A 100 3.63 16.15 8.10
N ILE A 101 4.88 15.81 8.43
CA ILE A 101 5.25 15.08 9.65
C ILE A 101 4.78 15.84 10.89
N ALA A 102 5.14 17.13 11.00
CA ALA A 102 4.75 17.96 12.14
C ALA A 102 3.23 18.03 12.33
N ARG A 103 2.47 18.11 11.23
CA ARG A 103 1.00 18.10 11.29
C ARG A 103 0.44 16.75 11.77
N MET A 104 1.05 15.63 11.35
CA MET A 104 0.64 14.30 11.78
C MET A 104 0.94 14.07 13.26
N GLU A 105 2.12 14.46 13.73
CA GLU A 105 2.50 14.39 15.15
C GLU A 105 1.56 15.23 16.03
N ALA A 106 1.17 16.41 15.57
CA ALA A 106 0.20 17.26 16.28
C ALA A 106 -1.22 16.70 16.31
N ALA A 107 -1.58 15.79 15.39
CA ALA A 107 -2.90 15.15 15.34
C ALA A 107 -2.95 13.83 16.14
N ASP A 108 -1.80 13.22 16.40
CA ASP A 108 -1.66 11.97 17.18
C ASP A 108 -1.39 12.22 18.69
N GLY A 109 -1.12 13.46 19.09
CA GLY A 109 -0.95 13.89 20.49
C GLY A 109 -2.24 14.37 21.15
#